data_AF-B0R3B5-F1
#
_entry.id   AF-B0R3B5-F1
#
_cell.length_a   1.000
_cell.length_b   1.000
_cell.length_c   1.000
_cell.angle_alpha   90.00
_cell.angle_beta   90.00
_cell.angle_gamma   90.00
#
_symmetry.space_group_name_H-M   'P 1'
#
loop_
_entity.id
_entity.type
_entity.pdbx_description
1 polymer ?
#
loop_
_entity_poly.entity_id
_entity_poly.type
_entity_poly.pdbx_seq_one_letter_code
_entity_poly.pdbx_strand_id
1 'polypeptide(L)'
;MPPLQPAQRVAVLADSQNLYHSAQSVYSQNIDYAALLDKGVQDRELTRAIAYVIRAQSEDEDRFFDALRDIGFETKIKAIKTFGDGSKKADWDVGMSLDAVSLADHIDTIVLCTGDGDFSRLCRHLRHEGVRVEVMAFEESAATELVDAADSFVDLSERTETFLL
;
A
#
# COMPACT_ATOMS: atom_id res chain seq x y z
N MET A 1 21.58 -5.72 2.84
CA MET A 1 20.29 -6.45 2.98
C MET A 1 20.49 -7.87 2.45
N PRO A 2 20.00 -8.91 3.14
CA PRO A 2 20.03 -10.27 2.61
C PRO A 2 19.26 -10.33 1.27
N PRO A 3 19.67 -11.22 0.35
CA PRO A 3 19.00 -11.37 -0.94
C PRO A 3 17.56 -11.84 -0.75
N LEU A 4 16.69 -11.47 -1.70
CA LEU A 4 15.33 -12.00 -1.75
C LEU A 4 15.37 -13.52 -1.95
N GLN A 5 14.56 -14.24 -1.17
CA GLN A 5 14.44 -15.69 -1.27
C GLN A 5 13.00 -16.06 -1.64
N PRO A 6 12.79 -17.02 -2.57
CA PRO A 6 11.44 -17.43 -2.98
C PRO A 6 10.55 -17.91 -1.83
N ALA A 7 11.12 -18.47 -0.76
CA ALA A 7 10.37 -18.94 0.40
C ALA A 7 9.94 -17.81 1.37
N GLN A 8 10.25 -16.54 1.08
CA GLN A 8 9.83 -15.44 1.93
C GLN A 8 8.32 -15.27 1.87
N ARG A 9 7.71 -15.15 3.05
CA ARG A 9 6.31 -14.80 3.23
C ARG A 9 6.14 -13.29 3.10
N VAL A 10 5.31 -12.85 2.16
CA VAL A 10 5.10 -11.44 1.85
C VAL A 10 3.69 -11.01 2.21
N ALA A 11 3.54 -9.88 2.88
CA ALA A 11 2.28 -9.15 2.91
C ALA A 11 2.35 -7.88 2.07
N VAL A 12 1.27 -7.55 1.37
CA VAL A 12 1.12 -6.32 0.59
C VAL A 12 -0.01 -5.49 1.19
N LEU A 13 0.29 -4.27 1.60
CA LEU A 13 -0.67 -3.31 2.15
C LEU A 13 -0.74 -2.10 1.23
N ALA A 14 -1.87 -1.91 0.56
CA ALA A 14 -2.05 -0.84 -0.41
C ALA A 14 -2.99 0.25 0.12
N ASP A 15 -2.47 1.47 0.23
CA ASP A 15 -3.27 2.65 0.48
C ASP A 15 -3.85 3.15 -0.85
N SER A 16 -5.05 2.68 -1.18
CA SER A 16 -5.68 3.00 -2.45
C SER A 16 -5.98 4.48 -2.60
N GLN A 17 -6.20 5.21 -1.50
CA GLN A 17 -6.47 6.63 -1.56
C GLN A 17 -5.21 7.41 -1.92
N ASN A 18 -4.09 7.11 -1.24
CA ASN A 18 -2.81 7.75 -1.50
C ASN A 18 -2.33 7.47 -2.93
N LEU A 19 -2.35 6.20 -3.35
CA LEU A 19 -1.94 5.80 -4.70
C LEU A 19 -2.80 6.44 -5.79
N TYR A 20 -4.12 6.47 -5.61
CA TYR A 20 -5.04 7.08 -6.56
C TYR A 20 -4.80 8.60 -6.69
N HIS A 21 -4.63 9.30 -5.56
CA HIS A 21 -4.36 10.74 -5.58
C HIS A 21 -3.03 11.05 -6.29
N SER A 22 -1.96 10.30 -6.01
CA SER A 22 -0.68 10.47 -6.68
C SER A 22 -0.79 10.19 -8.18
N ALA A 23 -1.38 9.06 -8.58
CA ALA A 23 -1.53 8.69 -9.99
C ALA A 23 -2.37 9.70 -10.78
N GLN A 24 -3.50 10.11 -10.22
CA GLN A 24 -4.43 11.02 -10.89
C GLN A 24 -3.86 12.44 -10.96
N SER A 25 -3.14 12.90 -9.93
CA SER A 25 -2.57 14.26 -9.91
C SER A 25 -1.37 14.41 -10.84
N VAL A 26 -0.51 13.39 -10.93
CA VAL A 26 0.72 13.45 -11.72
C VAL A 26 0.51 12.98 -13.16
N TYR A 27 -0.24 11.88 -13.36
CA TYR A 27 -0.35 11.22 -14.67
C TYR A 27 -1.77 11.21 -15.24
N SER A 28 -2.79 11.59 -14.46
CA SER A 28 -4.22 11.50 -14.85
C SER A 28 -4.68 10.10 -15.24
N GLN A 29 -4.08 9.06 -14.63
CA GLN A 29 -4.36 7.64 -14.90
C GLN A 29 -4.72 6.88 -13.63
N ASN A 30 -5.33 5.71 -13.81
CA ASN A 30 -5.64 4.79 -12.71
C ASN A 30 -4.49 3.81 -12.47
N ILE A 31 -4.40 3.27 -11.26
CA ILE A 31 -3.39 2.26 -10.89
C ILE A 31 -3.81 0.88 -11.38
N ASP A 32 -2.86 0.16 -11.96
CA ASP A 32 -2.96 -1.29 -12.17
C ASP A 32 -2.56 -2.03 -10.88
N TYR A 33 -3.57 -2.41 -10.09
CA TYR A 33 -3.36 -3.15 -8.84
C TYR A 33 -2.90 -4.59 -9.06
N ALA A 34 -3.14 -5.18 -10.23
CA ALA A 34 -2.64 -6.52 -10.55
C ALA A 34 -1.13 -6.47 -10.75
N ALA A 35 -0.64 -5.50 -11.52
CA ALA A 35 0.79 -5.27 -11.70
C ALA A 35 1.47 -4.86 -10.39
N LEU A 36 0.81 -4.06 -9.55
CA LEU A 36 1.30 -3.68 -8.23
C LEU A 36 1.49 -4.91 -7.33
N LEU A 37 0.50 -5.81 -7.29
CA LEU A 37 0.56 -7.04 -6.49
C LEU A 37 1.62 -8.00 -7.04
N ASP A 38 1.63 -8.24 -8.34
CA ASP A 38 2.62 -9.11 -9.00
C ASP A 38 4.04 -8.63 -8.73
N LYS A 39 4.29 -7.32 -8.89
CA LYS A 39 5.61 -6.74 -8.61
C LYS A 39 5.95 -6.75 -7.12
N GLY A 40 4.98 -6.52 -6.25
CA GLY A 40 5.17 -6.54 -4.80
C GLY A 40 5.47 -7.94 -4.28
N VAL A 41 4.86 -8.99 -4.85
CA VAL A 41 5.09 -10.37 -4.42
C VAL A 41 6.32 -10.96 -5.11
N GLN A 42 6.48 -10.76 -6.42
CA GLN A 42 7.49 -11.43 -7.25
C GLN A 42 7.40 -12.97 -7.11
N ASP A 43 8.52 -13.67 -7.09
CA ASP A 43 8.57 -15.14 -6.93
C ASP A 43 8.45 -15.62 -5.47
N ARG A 44 7.81 -14.83 -4.59
CA ARG A 44 7.70 -15.07 -3.14
C ARG A 44 6.31 -15.58 -2.73
N GLU A 45 6.17 -16.07 -1.51
CA GLU A 45 4.90 -16.60 -1.00
C GLU A 45 4.00 -15.47 -0.48
N LEU A 46 2.91 -15.16 -1.20
CA LEU A 46 1.92 -14.20 -0.72
C LEU A 46 1.18 -14.76 0.51
N THR A 47 1.35 -14.12 1.66
CA THR A 47 0.63 -14.42 2.90
C THR A 47 -0.67 -13.64 3.00
N ARG A 48 -0.64 -12.35 2.64
CA ARG A 48 -1.83 -11.49 2.69
C ARG A 48 -1.70 -10.27 1.79
N ALA A 49 -2.76 -9.92 1.07
CA ALA A 49 -2.84 -8.67 0.33
C ALA A 49 -4.06 -7.89 0.84
N ILE A 50 -3.88 -6.66 1.31
CA ILE A 50 -4.96 -5.82 1.85
C ILE A 50 -4.96 -4.48 1.13
N ALA A 51 -6.10 -4.11 0.56
CA ALA A 51 -6.34 -2.79 -0.03
C ALA A 51 -7.24 -1.97 0.89
N TYR A 52 -6.74 -0.80 1.31
CA TYR A 52 -7.43 0.13 2.18
C TYR A 52 -8.12 1.19 1.32
N VAL A 53 -9.45 1.14 1.31
CA VAL A 53 -10.29 1.97 0.43
C VAL A 53 -11.28 2.79 1.23
N ILE A 54 -11.61 3.97 0.72
CA ILE A 54 -12.59 4.87 1.31
C ILE A 54 -13.78 4.95 0.37
N ARG A 55 -14.97 4.79 0.95
CA ARG A 55 -16.23 4.86 0.20
C ARG A 55 -16.76 6.30 0.23
N ALA A 56 -16.83 6.93 -0.94
CA ALA A 56 -17.35 8.27 -1.18
C ALA A 56 -18.80 8.29 -1.73
N GLN A 57 -19.45 7.11 -1.86
CA GLN A 57 -20.87 6.93 -2.23
C GLN A 57 -21.17 7.07 -3.73
N SER A 58 -20.34 6.51 -4.62
CA SER A 58 -20.65 6.40 -6.05
C SER A 58 -20.84 4.94 -6.50
N GLU A 59 -21.57 4.71 -7.60
CA GLU A 59 -21.81 3.36 -8.16
C GLU A 59 -20.55 2.73 -8.77
N ASP A 60 -19.58 3.54 -9.21
CA ASP A 60 -18.32 3.05 -9.79
C ASP A 60 -17.38 2.42 -8.75
N GLU A 61 -17.57 2.71 -7.46
CA GLU A 61 -16.75 2.18 -6.36
C GLU A 61 -16.94 0.67 -6.17
N ASP A 62 -18.16 0.16 -6.32
CA ASP A 62 -18.42 -1.27 -6.10
C ASP A 62 -17.71 -2.13 -7.16
N ARG A 63 -17.66 -1.67 -8.41
CA ARG A 63 -16.87 -2.32 -9.47
C ARG A 63 -15.38 -2.33 -9.17
N PHE A 64 -14.86 -1.21 -8.66
CA PHE A 64 -13.47 -1.12 -8.25
C PHE A 64 -13.15 -2.09 -7.10
N PHE A 65 -14.02 -2.19 -6.09
CA PHE A 65 -13.82 -3.11 -4.98
C PHE A 65 -13.91 -4.58 -5.40
N ASP A 66 -14.79 -4.91 -6.34
CA ASP A 66 -14.87 -6.26 -6.91
C ASP A 66 -13.61 -6.58 -7.72
N ALA A 67 -13.12 -5.65 -8.54
CA ALA A 67 -11.86 -5.83 -9.26
C ALA A 67 -10.67 -6.08 -8.33
N LEU A 68 -10.55 -5.34 -7.21
CA LEU A 68 -9.52 -5.58 -6.21
C LEU A 68 -9.59 -6.99 -5.61
N ARG A 69 -10.80 -7.50 -5.33
CA ARG A 69 -11.00 -8.86 -4.82
C ARG A 69 -10.61 -9.91 -5.85
N ASP A 70 -10.99 -9.70 -7.11
CA ASP A 70 -10.66 -10.60 -8.22
C ASP A 70 -9.14 -10.67 -8.46
N ILE A 71 -8.42 -9.57 -8.23
CA ILE A 71 -6.95 -9.52 -8.26
C ILE A 71 -6.32 -10.30 -7.10
N GLY A 72 -7.02 -10.42 -5.97
CA GLY A 72 -6.55 -11.14 -4.79
C GLY A 72 -6.36 -10.29 -3.53
N PHE A 73 -6.80 -9.02 -3.53
CA PHE A 73 -6.79 -8.18 -2.34
C PHE A 73 -8.02 -8.41 -1.46
N GLU A 74 -7.78 -8.48 -0.15
CA GLU A 74 -8.80 -8.23 0.87
C GLU A 74 -9.10 -6.73 0.91
N THR A 75 -10.36 -6.33 0.69
CA THR A 75 -10.76 -4.92 0.71
C THR A 75 -11.22 -4.49 2.10
N LYS A 76 -10.53 -3.52 2.71
CA LYS A 76 -10.96 -2.84 3.94
C LYS A 76 -11.59 -1.50 3.60
N ILE A 77 -12.91 -1.40 3.79
CA ILE A 77 -13.71 -0.24 3.38
C ILE A 77 -14.04 0.64 4.60
N LYS A 78 -13.68 1.92 4.54
CA LYS A 78 -14.05 2.93 5.55
C LYS A 78 -15.00 3.94 4.92
N ALA A 79 -16.14 4.16 5.57
CA ALA A 79 -17.03 5.25 5.20
C ALA A 79 -16.45 6.58 5.71
N ILE A 80 -16.54 7.63 4.90
CA ILE A 80 -16.17 8.99 5.31
C ILE A 80 -17.04 9.36 6.54
N LYS A 81 -16.38 9.64 7.67
CA LYS A 81 -17.03 10.17 8.86
C LYS A 81 -16.82 11.66 8.93
N THR A 82 -17.94 12.40 8.92
CA THR A 82 -17.96 13.82 9.24
C THR A 82 -18.11 13.95 10.76
N PHE A 83 -17.10 14.53 11.41
CA PHE A 83 -17.12 14.78 12.84
C PHE A 83 -17.89 16.08 13.13
N GLY A 84 -18.36 16.23 14.37
CA GLY A 84 -19.18 17.37 14.80
C GLY A 84 -18.47 18.73 14.76
N ASP A 85 -17.15 18.73 14.58
CA ASP A 85 -16.31 19.91 14.35
C ASP A 85 -16.15 20.27 12.86
N GLY A 86 -16.82 19.53 11.97
CA GLY A 86 -16.72 19.69 10.52
C GLY A 86 -15.49 19.04 9.89
N SER A 87 -14.61 18.43 10.69
CA SER A 87 -13.47 17.69 10.16
C SER A 87 -13.92 16.38 9.53
N LYS A 88 -13.39 16.07 8.35
CA LYS A 88 -13.55 14.77 7.69
C LYS A 88 -12.27 14.00 7.92
N LYS A 89 -12.30 12.98 8.77
CA LYS A 89 -11.20 12.01 8.86
C LYS A 89 -11.58 10.76 8.11
N ALA A 90 -10.83 10.49 7.05
CA ALA A 90 -11.02 9.32 6.21
C ALA A 90 -9.74 8.51 6.02
N ASP A 91 -8.61 8.87 6.64
CA ASP A 91 -7.36 8.10 6.51
C ASP A 91 -7.46 6.67 7.05
N TRP A 92 -6.58 5.80 6.56
CA TRP A 92 -6.46 4.42 7.02
C TRP A 92 -5.23 4.19 7.89
N ASP A 93 -4.46 5.24 8.21
CA ASP A 93 -3.10 5.14 8.76
C ASP A 93 -2.99 4.29 10.01
N VAL A 94 -3.90 4.52 10.96
CA VAL A 94 -3.96 3.74 12.19
C VAL A 94 -4.34 2.28 11.91
N GLY A 95 -5.32 2.05 11.05
CA GLY A 95 -5.77 0.70 10.71
C GLY A 95 -4.68 -0.09 10.00
N MET A 96 -4.07 0.51 8.97
CA MET A 96 -2.99 -0.08 8.22
C MET A 96 -1.77 -0.36 9.09
N SER A 97 -1.42 0.56 10.01
CA SER A 97 -0.32 0.35 10.97
C SER A 97 -0.60 -0.81 11.92
N LEU A 98 -1.82 -0.92 12.45
CA LEU A 98 -2.18 -2.03 13.35
C LEU A 98 -2.15 -3.38 12.65
N ASP A 99 -2.65 -3.44 11.41
CA ASP A 99 -2.60 -4.65 10.60
C ASP A 99 -1.16 -5.05 10.25
N ALA A 100 -0.32 -4.08 9.88
CA ALA A 100 1.10 -4.32 9.58
C ALA A 100 1.84 -4.91 10.79
N VAL A 101 1.65 -4.32 11.98
CA VAL A 101 2.24 -4.84 13.23
C VAL A 101 1.71 -6.22 13.56
N SER A 102 0.40 -6.45 13.39
CA SER A 102 -0.20 -7.76 13.67
C SER A 102 0.27 -8.86 12.71
N LEU A 103 0.68 -8.49 11.49
CA LEU A 103 1.22 -9.41 10.50
C LEU A 103 2.72 -9.69 10.68
N ALA A 104 3.44 -8.88 11.48
CA ALA A 104 4.89 -8.93 11.57
C ALA A 104 5.43 -10.32 11.94
N ASP A 105 4.78 -11.03 12.86
CA ASP A 105 5.17 -12.38 13.29
C ASP A 105 4.88 -13.47 12.24
N HIS A 106 4.15 -13.13 11.18
CA HIS A 106 3.64 -14.07 10.18
C HIS A 106 4.28 -13.91 8.80
N ILE A 107 5.12 -12.89 8.63
CA ILE A 107 5.73 -12.54 7.35
C ILE A 107 7.23 -12.30 7.51
N ASP A 108 7.95 -12.44 6.41
CA ASP A 108 9.37 -12.11 6.35
C ASP A 108 9.59 -10.76 5.64
N THR A 109 8.64 -10.34 4.80
CA THR A 109 8.64 -9.04 4.12
C THR A 109 7.25 -8.42 4.10
N ILE A 110 7.21 -7.11 4.26
CA ILE A 110 6.01 -6.31 4.03
C ILE A 110 6.27 -5.31 2.90
N VAL A 111 5.30 -5.18 2.02
CA VAL A 111 5.28 -4.18 0.95
C VAL A 111 4.20 -3.16 1.31
N LEU A 112 4.63 -1.92 1.55
CA LEU A 112 3.74 -0.79 1.80
C LEU A 112 3.59 0.00 0.50
N CYS A 113 2.40 -0.02 -0.08
CA CYS A 113 2.11 0.78 -1.28
C CYS A 113 1.48 2.10 -0.85
N THR A 114 2.32 3.06 -0.45
CA THR A 114 1.96 4.42 -0.03
C THR A 114 3.19 5.33 -0.10
N GLY A 115 2.97 6.61 -0.41
CA GLY A 115 3.99 7.66 -0.33
C GLY A 115 4.00 8.44 0.99
N ASP A 116 3.13 8.10 1.95
CA ASP A 116 2.92 8.90 3.16
C ASP A 116 4.04 8.75 4.22
N GLY A 117 4.65 9.89 4.58
CA GLY A 117 5.73 10.00 5.57
C GLY A 117 5.37 9.53 6.98
N ASP A 118 4.08 9.53 7.33
CA ASP A 118 3.61 9.11 8.66
C ASP A 118 3.90 7.61 8.93
N PHE A 119 4.04 6.79 7.88
CA PHE A 119 4.45 5.39 8.00
C PHE A 119 5.95 5.19 8.25
N SER A 120 6.78 6.23 8.21
CA SER A 120 8.22 6.10 8.48
C SER A 120 8.51 5.53 9.88
N ARG A 121 7.63 5.77 10.87
CA ARG A 121 7.75 5.15 12.21
C ARG A 121 7.39 3.67 12.17
N LEU A 122 6.37 3.30 11.41
CA LEU A 122 5.98 1.91 11.19
C LEU A 122 7.13 1.12 10.54
N CYS A 123 7.76 1.67 9.49
CA CYS A 123 8.90 1.03 8.82
C CYS A 123 10.02 0.71 9.81
N ARG A 124 10.40 1.68 10.66
CA ARG A 124 11.45 1.48 11.68
C ARG A 124 11.08 0.40 12.70
N HIS A 125 9.81 0.34 13.10
CA HIS A 125 9.33 -0.66 14.04
C HIS A 125 9.33 -2.06 13.43
N LEU A 126 8.79 -2.24 12.22
CA LEU A 126 8.76 -3.56 11.56
C LEU A 126 10.18 -4.09 11.29
N ARG A 127 11.11 -3.23 10.92
CA ARG A 127 12.54 -3.58 10.80
C ARG A 127 13.15 -4.01 12.12
N HIS A 128 12.78 -3.38 13.22
CA HIS A 128 13.20 -3.79 14.56
C HIS A 128 12.67 -5.20 14.92
N GLU A 129 11.45 -5.53 14.49
CA GLU A 129 10.87 -6.88 14.62
C GLU A 129 11.44 -7.89 13.62
N GLY A 130 12.42 -7.50 12.79
CA GLY A 130 13.08 -8.38 11.84
C GLY A 130 12.36 -8.55 10.49
N VAL A 131 11.29 -7.80 10.25
CA VAL A 131 10.56 -7.80 8.98
C VAL A 131 11.25 -6.84 8.01
N ARG A 132 11.51 -7.32 6.80
CA ARG A 132 11.99 -6.47 5.70
C ARG A 132 10.86 -5.57 5.22
N VAL A 133 11.11 -4.27 5.09
CA VAL A 133 10.12 -3.29 4.65
C VAL A 133 10.46 -2.77 3.26
N GLU A 134 9.57 -3.01 2.31
CA GLU A 134 9.64 -2.49 0.95
C GLU A 134 8.53 -1.46 0.76
N VAL A 135 8.84 -0.33 0.14
CA VAL A 135 7.86 0.70 -0.18
C VAL A 135 7.70 0.79 -1.69
N MET A 136 6.45 0.88 -2.16
CA MET A 136 6.13 1.11 -3.57
C MET A 136 5.27 2.38 -3.68
N ALA A 137 5.79 3.42 -4.32
CA ALA A 137 5.06 4.67 -4.52
C ALA A 137 5.63 5.43 -5.73
N PHE A 138 4.97 6.51 -6.15
CA PHE A 138 5.56 7.46 -7.09
C PHE A 138 6.55 8.36 -6.36
N GLU A 139 7.80 8.40 -6.82
CA GLU A 139 8.87 9.19 -6.22
C GLU A 139 8.45 10.66 -6.01
N GLU A 140 7.72 11.26 -6.94
CA GLU A 140 7.29 12.66 -6.86
C GLU A 140 6.32 12.95 -5.69
N SER A 141 5.68 11.90 -5.16
CA SER A 141 4.71 11.98 -4.06
C SER A 141 5.18 11.31 -2.77
N ALA A 142 6.33 10.63 -2.79
CA ALA A 142 6.84 9.88 -1.66
C ALA A 142 7.62 10.81 -0.70
N ALA A 143 7.29 10.75 0.59
CA ALA A 143 8.04 11.47 1.60
C ALA A 143 9.47 10.90 1.74
N THR A 144 10.48 11.76 1.72
CA THR A 144 11.89 11.35 1.84
C THR A 144 12.15 10.53 3.11
N GLU A 145 11.53 10.91 4.23
CA GLU A 145 11.65 10.16 5.49
C GLU A 145 11.07 8.74 5.46
N LEU A 146 10.11 8.47 4.58
CA LEU A 146 9.56 7.13 4.36
C LEU A 146 10.56 6.29 3.57
N VAL A 147 11.07 6.85 2.47
CA VAL A 147 12.08 6.23 1.61
C VAL A 147 13.32 5.85 2.44
N ASP A 148 13.81 6.78 3.26
CA ASP A 148 14.96 6.56 4.15
C ASP A 148 14.71 5.51 5.25
N ALA A 149 13.44 5.34 5.66
CA ALA A 149 13.08 4.39 6.70
C ALA A 149 12.88 2.96 6.19
N ALA A 150 12.58 2.80 4.90
CA ALA A 150 12.38 1.52 4.22
C ALA A 150 13.72 0.82 3.91
N ASP A 151 13.68 -0.50 3.71
CA ASP A 151 14.86 -1.25 3.26
C ASP A 151 15.03 -1.21 1.73
N SER A 152 13.95 -0.97 1.01
CA SER A 152 13.91 -0.80 -0.44
C SER A 152 12.75 0.10 -0.83
N PHE A 153 12.96 0.88 -1.88
CA PHE A 153 11.92 1.68 -2.52
C PHE A 153 11.81 1.26 -3.99
N VAL A 154 10.59 1.04 -4.46
CA VAL A 154 10.27 0.80 -5.87
C VAL A 154 9.49 2.01 -6.35
N ASP A 155 10.10 2.76 -7.25
CA ASP A 155 9.44 3.87 -7.87
C ASP A 155 8.47 3.39 -8.96
N LEU A 156 7.20 3.74 -8.80
CA LEU A 156 6.16 3.45 -9.79
C LEU A 156 6.27 4.36 -11.03
N SER A 157 6.93 5.52 -10.90
CA SER A 157 7.12 6.48 -12.00
C SER A 157 8.05 5.94 -13.10
N GLU A 158 9.03 5.11 -12.74
CA GLU A 158 10.02 4.57 -13.68
C GLU A 158 9.40 3.61 -14.71
N ARG A 159 8.20 3.09 -14.43
CA ARG A 159 7.51 2.09 -15.27
C ARG A 159 6.00 2.36 -15.33
N THR A 160 5.66 3.60 -15.68
CA THR A 160 4.26 4.05 -15.81
C THR A 160 3.43 3.13 -16.72
N GLU A 161 4.01 2.60 -17.80
CA GLU A 161 3.35 1.66 -18.71
C GLU A 161 3.00 0.30 -18.09
N THR A 162 3.59 -0.03 -16.94
CA THR A 162 3.34 -1.26 -16.19
C THR A 162 2.31 -1.02 -15.07
N PHE A 163 2.36 0.14 -14.41
CA PHE A 163 1.58 0.40 -13.20
C PHE A 163 0.37 1.31 -13.40
N LEU A 164 0.19 1.89 -14.59
CA LEU A 164 -0.92 2.79 -14.91
C LEU A 164 -1.77 2.25 -16.07
N LEU A 165 -3.09 2.45 -15.97
CA LEU A 165 -4.12 2.07 -16.95
C LEU A 165 -4.54 3.24 -17.86
#